data_AF-A0A3S1EPA5-F1
#
_entry.id   AF-A0A3S1EPA5-F1
#
_cell.length_a   1.000
_cell.length_b   1.000
_cell.length_c   1.000
_cell.angle_alpha   90.00
_cell.angle_beta   90.00
_cell.angle_gamma   90.00
#
_symmetry.space_group_name_H-M   'P 1'
#
loop_
_entity.id
_entity.type
_entity.pdbx_description
1 polymer ?
#
loop_
_entity_poly.entity_id
_entity_poly.type
_entity_poly.pdbx_seq_one_letter_code
_entity_poly.pdbx_strand_id
1 'polypeptide(L)'
;DDTSIVVRLKKGADGYWQPATAWFGKAPTPAAADEADILGHVAEGWDLRGEEATIAPDYGIERFYLPEGEGMAIQNDMRVRPFGIRLALAGDGTAQIKALVDGDKTLFEEPLY
;
A
#
# COMPACT_ATOMS: atom_id res chain seq x y z
N ASP A 1 13.56 -12.15 14.10
CA ASP A 1 13.42 -10.75 13.67
C ASP A 1 12.53 -10.66 12.45
N ASP A 2 11.60 -9.71 12.50
CA ASP A 2 10.81 -9.27 11.35
C ASP A 2 11.72 -8.64 10.28
N THR A 3 11.56 -9.03 9.01
CA THR A 3 12.52 -8.64 7.95
C THR A 3 11.96 -7.49 7.11
N SER A 4 12.65 -6.35 7.11
CA SER A 4 12.26 -5.19 6.31
C SER A 4 12.41 -5.46 4.80
N ILE A 5 11.42 -5.05 4.03
CA ILE A 5 11.43 -5.06 2.57
C ILE A 5 11.04 -3.68 2.04
N VAL A 6 11.76 -3.22 1.02
CA VAL A 6 11.40 -2.02 0.27
C VAL A 6 10.84 -2.46 -1.07
N VAL A 7 9.65 -1.97 -1.41
CA VAL A 7 9.01 -2.19 -2.70
C VAL A 7 8.96 -0.89 -3.46
N ARG A 8 9.54 -0.88 -4.66
CA ARG A 8 9.38 0.20 -5.62
C ARG A 8 8.04 0.08 -6.31
N LEU A 9 7.25 1.12 -6.17
CA LEU A 9 6.01 1.33 -6.88
C LEU A 9 6.26 2.21 -8.10
N LYS A 10 5.52 1.94 -9.18
CA LYS A 10 5.48 2.78 -10.38
C LYS A 10 4.05 3.19 -10.68
N LYS A 11 3.87 4.45 -11.09
CA LYS A 11 2.55 4.94 -11.47
C LYS A 11 2.08 4.30 -12.79
N GLY A 12 0.96 3.58 -12.73
CA GLY A 12 0.29 2.97 -13.87
C GLY A 12 -0.47 3.99 -14.72
N ALA A 13 -0.82 3.58 -15.95
CA ALA A 13 -1.60 4.41 -16.88
C ALA A 13 -3.04 4.66 -16.40
N ASP A 14 -3.55 3.80 -15.51
CA ASP A 14 -4.83 3.92 -14.82
C ASP A 14 -4.78 4.87 -13.60
N GLY A 15 -3.61 5.43 -13.30
CA GLY A 15 -3.38 6.34 -12.18
C GLY A 15 -3.06 5.65 -10.85
N TYR A 16 -3.10 4.31 -10.78
CA TYR A 16 -2.78 3.53 -9.58
C TYR A 16 -1.29 3.20 -9.52
N TRP A 17 -0.76 3.10 -8.30
CA TRP A 17 0.63 2.71 -8.07
C TRP A 17 0.74 1.19 -7.99
N GLN A 18 1.62 0.60 -8.80
CA GLN A 18 1.78 -0.86 -8.90
C GLN A 18 3.20 -1.27 -8.49
N PRO A 19 3.39 -2.43 -7.85
CA PRO A 19 4.72 -2.93 -7.52
C PRO A 19 5.53 -3.22 -8.79
N ALA A 20 6.76 -2.71 -8.84
CA ALA A 20 7.67 -2.87 -9.99
C ALA A 20 8.90 -3.71 -9.62
N THR A 21 9.47 -3.51 -8.43
CA THR A 21 10.64 -4.26 -7.95
C THR A 21 10.69 -4.23 -6.42
N ALA A 22 11.30 -5.22 -5.77
CA ALA A 22 11.45 -5.25 -4.32
C ALA A 22 12.87 -5.66 -3.91
N TRP A 23 13.31 -5.21 -2.74
CA TRP A 23 14.60 -5.57 -2.14
C TRP A 23 14.44 -5.75 -0.64
N PHE A 24 15.09 -6.78 -0.08
CA PHE A 24 15.34 -6.80 1.35
C PHE A 24 16.40 -5.75 1.70
N GLY A 25 16.12 -4.93 2.71
CA GLY A 25 16.96 -3.79 3.06
C GLY A 25 16.66 -2.55 2.19
N LYS A 26 17.68 -1.94 1.58
CA LYS A 26 17.56 -0.64 0.90
C LYS A 26 17.53 -0.79 -0.62
N ALA A 27 16.70 0.01 -1.30
CA ALA A 27 16.74 0.15 -2.74
C ALA A 27 18.13 0.64 -3.23
N PRO A 28 18.70 0.04 -4.28
CA PRO A 28 20.07 0.34 -4.72
C PRO A 28 20.22 1.70 -5.40
N THR A 29 19.11 2.26 -5.89
CA THR A 29 19.06 3.57 -6.56
C THR A 29 17.91 4.39 -6.02
N PRO A 30 17.95 5.73 -6.07
CA PRO A 30 16.78 6.55 -5.76
C PRO A 30 15.62 6.27 -6.73
N ALA A 31 14.39 6.44 -6.24
CA ALA A 31 13.19 6.39 -7.09
C ALA A 31 13.19 7.54 -8.12
N ALA A 32 12.75 7.26 -9.34
CA ALA A 32 12.47 8.28 -10.35
C ALA A 32 11.22 9.11 -9.99
N ALA A 33 10.90 10.15 -10.79
CA ALA A 33 9.76 11.04 -10.52
C ALA A 33 8.39 10.34 -10.60
N ASP A 34 8.29 9.25 -11.36
CA ASP A 34 7.09 8.39 -11.51
C ASP A 34 7.16 7.12 -10.66
N GLU A 35 8.13 7.06 -9.73
CA GLU A 35 8.38 5.94 -8.84
C GLU A 35 8.34 6.38 -7.37
N ALA A 36 8.04 5.45 -6.48
CA ALA A 36 8.06 5.67 -5.04
C ALA A 36 8.47 4.39 -4.33
N ASP A 37 9.26 4.51 -3.27
CA ASP A 37 9.69 3.35 -2.47
C ASP A 37 8.82 3.27 -1.20
N ILE A 38 8.06 2.19 -1.03
CA ILE A 38 7.27 1.89 0.17
C ILE A 38 8.00 0.88 1.04
N LEU A 39 8.05 1.14 2.36
CA LEU A 39 8.65 0.25 3.35
C LEU A 39 7.59 -0.69 3.91
N GLY A 40 7.91 -1.98 3.94
CA GLY A 40 7.10 -3.02 4.55
C GLY A 40 7.94 -4.04 5.29
N HIS A 41 7.26 -5.05 5.79
CA HIS A 41 7.78 -6.03 6.72
C HIS A 41 7.30 -7.43 6.33
N VAL A 42 8.17 -8.42 6.40
CA VAL A 42 7.85 -9.81 6.09
C VAL A 42 8.00 -10.62 7.37
N ALA A 43 6.90 -11.26 7.77
CA ALA A 43 6.83 -12.11 8.96
C ALA A 43 7.91 -13.20 8.97
N GLU A 44 8.16 -13.82 10.13
CA GLU A 44 9.08 -14.96 10.18
C GLU A 44 8.49 -16.22 9.49
N GLY A 45 9.37 -17.11 9.02
CA GLY A 45 8.98 -18.43 8.52
C GLY A 45 8.71 -18.53 7.02
N TRP A 46 8.96 -17.48 6.23
CA TRP A 46 8.94 -17.58 4.77
C TRP A 46 10.16 -18.34 4.26
N ASP A 47 9.92 -19.28 3.34
CA ASP A 47 10.97 -20.01 2.64
C ASP A 47 11.13 -19.45 1.22
N LEU A 48 12.24 -18.73 0.98
CA LEU A 48 12.60 -18.17 -0.32
C LEU A 48 13.42 -19.15 -1.20
N ARG A 49 13.59 -20.41 -0.77
CA ARG A 49 14.40 -21.40 -1.50
C ARG A 49 13.71 -21.97 -2.74
N GLY A 50 12.41 -21.76 -2.90
CA GLY A 50 11.67 -22.13 -4.10
C GLY A 50 11.77 -21.05 -5.18
N GLU A 51 11.91 -21.43 -6.44
CA GLU A 51 11.97 -20.50 -7.59
C GLU A 51 10.68 -19.66 -7.76
N GLU A 52 9.56 -20.09 -7.15
CA GLU A 52 8.25 -19.41 -7.20
C GLU A 52 7.77 -18.93 -5.82
N ALA A 53 8.68 -18.69 -4.87
CA ALA A 53 8.30 -18.20 -3.55
C ALA A 53 7.57 -16.85 -3.66
N THR A 54 6.28 -16.85 -3.31
CA THR A 54 5.50 -15.63 -3.13
C THR A 54 5.70 -15.16 -1.70
N ILE A 55 5.86 -13.84 -1.49
CA ILE A 55 5.85 -13.22 -0.16
C ILE A 55 4.70 -12.21 -0.10
N ALA A 56 4.12 -12.05 1.09
CA ALA A 56 3.09 -11.05 1.36
C ALA A 56 3.61 -10.11 2.46
N PRO A 57 4.25 -8.98 2.09
CA PRO A 57 4.67 -7.98 3.06
C PRO A 57 3.48 -7.24 3.66
N ASP A 58 3.60 -6.90 4.94
CA ASP A 58 2.73 -5.95 5.63
C ASP A 58 3.35 -4.56 5.57
N TYR A 59 2.55 -3.54 5.27
CA TYR A 59 2.96 -2.14 5.09
C TYR A 59 2.35 -1.20 6.14
N GLY A 60 1.51 -1.71 7.04
CA GLY A 60 0.78 -0.91 8.03
C GLY A 60 -0.42 -0.16 7.43
N ILE A 61 -0.79 -0.45 6.18
CA ILE A 61 -1.93 0.13 5.46
C ILE A 61 -2.98 -0.93 5.10
N GLU A 62 -2.95 -2.10 5.74
CA GLU A 62 -3.90 -3.20 5.52
C GLU A 62 -5.26 -2.91 6.17
N ARG A 63 -5.30 -1.92 7.07
CA ARG A 63 -6.48 -1.60 7.89
C ARG A 63 -6.78 -0.11 7.79
N PHE A 64 -8.08 0.18 7.70
CA PHE A 64 -8.62 1.53 7.76
C PHE A 64 -9.84 1.51 8.67
N TYR A 65 -9.95 2.51 9.55
CA TYR A 65 -11.02 2.57 10.54
C TYR A 65 -12.04 3.63 10.15
N LEU A 66 -13.31 3.25 10.19
CA LEU A 66 -14.44 4.12 9.92
C LEU A 66 -15.25 4.35 11.20
N PRO A 67 -15.94 5.49 11.33
CA PRO A 67 -16.94 5.69 12.36
C PRO A 67 -17.98 4.56 12.36
N GLU A 68 -18.52 4.26 13.54
CA GLU A 68 -19.57 3.26 13.69
C GLU A 68 -20.78 3.60 12.78
N GLY A 69 -21.25 2.61 12.02
CA GLY A 69 -22.39 2.76 11.11
C GLY A 69 -22.04 3.11 9.67
N GLU A 70 -20.83 3.58 9.37
CA GLU A 70 -20.44 3.96 8.00
C GLU A 70 -19.86 2.81 7.16
N GLY A 71 -19.34 1.76 7.81
CA GLY A 71 -18.64 0.66 7.14
C GLY A 71 -19.48 -0.15 6.15
N MET A 72 -20.77 -0.38 6.45
CA MET A 72 -21.63 -1.24 5.62
C MET A 72 -21.91 -0.66 4.23
N ALA A 73 -22.08 0.66 4.12
CA ALA A 73 -22.33 1.33 2.85
C ALA A 73 -21.10 1.23 1.94
N ILE A 74 -19.92 1.52 2.49
CA ILE A 74 -18.65 1.45 1.77
C ILE A 74 -18.35 0.00 1.37
N GLN A 75 -18.54 -0.97 2.26
CA GLN A 75 -18.30 -2.39 1.95
C GLN A 75 -19.20 -2.91 0.81
N ASN A 76 -20.47 -2.51 0.77
CA ASN A 76 -21.37 -2.90 -0.32
C ASN A 76 -20.91 -2.29 -1.65
N ASP A 77 -20.51 -1.03 -1.64
CA ASP A 77 -20.02 -0.32 -2.81
C ASP A 77 -18.71 -0.92 -3.36
N MET A 78 -17.80 -1.37 -2.49
CA MET A 78 -16.53 -2.03 -2.88
C MET A 78 -16.73 -3.28 -3.75
N ARG A 79 -17.90 -3.92 -3.69
CA ARG A 79 -18.18 -5.13 -4.48
C ARG A 79 -18.55 -4.84 -5.93
N VAL A 80 -18.85 -3.60 -6.26
CA VAL A 80 -19.49 -3.22 -7.54
C VAL A 80 -18.65 -2.22 -8.36
N ARG A 81 -17.63 -1.61 -7.77
CA ARG A 81 -16.77 -0.62 -8.43
C ARG A 81 -15.32 -0.70 -7.92
N PRO A 82 -14.35 -0.16 -8.68
CA PRO A 82 -12.97 -0.06 -8.22
C PRO A 82 -12.86 0.68 -6.90
N PHE A 83 -11.98 0.20 -6.03
CA PHE A 83 -11.74 0.80 -4.73
C PHE A 83 -10.25 1.08 -4.59
N GLY A 84 -9.92 2.33 -4.30
CA GLY A 84 -8.56 2.80 -4.12
C GLY A 84 -8.37 3.45 -2.76
N ILE A 85 -7.11 3.69 -2.44
CA ILE A 85 -6.71 4.52 -1.31
C ILE A 85 -5.86 5.68 -1.80
N ARG A 86 -5.98 6.82 -1.13
CA ARG A 86 -4.95 7.86 -1.16
C ARG A 86 -4.10 7.68 0.07
N LEU A 87 -2.79 7.55 -0.12
CA LEU A 87 -1.83 7.42 0.97
C LEU A 87 -0.87 8.61 0.99
N ALA A 88 -0.43 8.99 2.18
CA ALA A 88 0.76 9.80 2.38
C ALA A 88 1.95 8.87 2.53
N LEU A 89 3.06 9.20 1.85
CA LEU A 89 4.31 8.45 1.91
C LEU A 89 5.40 9.35 2.49
N ALA A 90 5.99 8.95 3.60
CA ALA A 90 7.13 9.64 4.20
C ALA A 90 8.42 9.35 3.40
N GLY A 91 9.45 10.18 3.60
CA GLY A 91 10.73 10.04 2.90
C GLY A 91 11.52 8.77 3.26
N ASP A 92 11.14 8.08 4.33
CA ASP A 92 11.68 6.77 4.73
C ASP A 92 10.87 5.59 4.19
N GLY A 93 9.80 5.84 3.42
CA GLY A 93 8.91 4.83 2.86
C GLY A 93 7.75 4.43 3.77
N THR A 94 7.61 5.02 4.96
CA THR A 94 6.44 4.78 5.83
C THR A 94 5.18 5.31 5.17
N ALA A 95 4.17 4.46 5.01
CA ALA A 95 2.89 4.81 4.40
C ALA A 95 1.78 4.99 5.44
N GLN A 96 0.85 5.91 5.17
CA GLN A 96 -0.39 6.07 5.94
C GLN A 96 -1.56 6.33 4.99
N ILE A 97 -2.65 5.57 5.13
CA ILE A 97 -3.89 5.86 4.41
C ILE A 97 -4.45 7.20 4.89
N LYS A 98 -4.85 8.05 3.95
CA LYS A 98 -5.49 9.35 4.22
C LYS A 98 -6.94 9.41 3.76
N ALA A 99 -7.28 8.66 2.72
CA ALA A 99 -8.62 8.61 2.21
C ALA A 99 -8.93 7.29 1.50
N LEU A 100 -10.21 6.92 1.51
CA LEU A 100 -10.79 5.91 0.64
C LEU A 100 -11.36 6.60 -0.60
N VAL A 101 -11.10 6.05 -1.80
CA VAL A 101 -11.50 6.66 -3.06
C VAL A 101 -12.14 5.66 -4.02
N ASP A 102 -13.04 6.18 -4.87
CA ASP A 102 -13.59 5.51 -6.05
C ASP A 102 -13.23 6.36 -7.27
N GLY A 103 -12.14 6.00 -7.94
CA GLY A 103 -11.48 6.86 -8.92
C GLY A 103 -11.10 8.20 -8.32
N ASP A 104 -11.65 9.29 -8.86
CA ASP A 104 -11.41 10.65 -8.35
C ASP A 104 -12.33 11.04 -7.18
N LYS A 105 -13.38 10.25 -6.89
CA LYS A 105 -14.33 10.56 -5.82
C LYS A 105 -13.78 10.10 -4.48
N THR A 106 -13.66 11.03 -3.53
CA THR A 106 -13.33 10.69 -2.14
C THR A 106 -14.58 10.14 -1.45
N LEU A 107 -14.48 8.91 -0.95
CA LEU A 107 -15.55 8.23 -0.22
C LEU A 107 -15.49 8.56 1.27
N PHE A 108 -14.28 8.65 1.81
CA PHE A 108 -14.00 9.01 3.19
C PHE A 108 -12.60 9.61 3.29
N GLU A 109 -12.40 10.59 4.15
CA GLU A 109 -11.11 11.20 4.45
C GLU A 109 -10.94 11.28 5.98
N GLU A 110 -9.77 10.92 6.50
CA GLU A 110 -9.52 11.01 7.94
C GLU A 110 -9.59 12.48 8.41
N PRO A 111 -10.30 12.79 9.51
CA PRO A 111 -10.28 14.12 10.09
C PRO A 111 -8.87 14.51 10.52
N LEU A 112 -8.49 15.77 10.31
CA LEU A 112 -7.28 16.33 10.91
C LEU A 112 -7.52 16.49 12.43
N TYR A 113 -6.81 15.72 13.24
CA TYR A 113 -6.74 15.89 14.70
C TYR A 113 -5.47 16.65 15.09
#